data_AF-A0A356B599-F1
#
_entry.id   AF-A0A356B599-F1
#
_cell.length_a   1.000
_cell.length_b   1.000
_cell.length_c   1.000
_cell.angle_alpha   90.00
_cell.angle_beta   90.00
_cell.angle_gamma   90.00
#
_symmetry.space_group_name_H-M   'P 1'
#
loop_
_entity.id
_entity.type
_entity.pdbx_description
1 polymer ?
#
loop_
_entity_poly.entity_id
_entity_poly.type
_entity_poly.pdbx_seq_one_letter_code
_entity_poly.pdbx_strand_id
1 'polypeptide(L)' 'MLSEGGNTVESHKICMTKENMLCHTCMLHVIRSLSRLPGIEELNVDLDAKKIEITYKGRKIPQEKW' A
#
# COMPACT_ATOMS: atom_id res chain seq x y z
N MET A 1 30.90 5.46 -20.53
CA MET A 1 30.74 4.66 -19.30
C MET A 1 29.33 4.92 -18.80
N LEU A 2 28.52 3.85 -18.75
CA LEU A 2 27.07 3.94 -18.56
C LEU A 2 26.73 4.48 -17.17
N SER A 3 25.82 5.43 -17.16
CA SER A 3 25.29 6.17 -16.04
C SER A 3 24.87 5.25 -14.89
N GLU A 4 25.36 5.55 -13.69
CA GLU A 4 24.87 4.98 -12.44
C GLU A 4 23.41 5.41 -12.26
N GLY A 5 22.49 4.55 -12.72
CA GLY A 5 21.07 4.67 -12.46
C GLY A 5 20.81 4.43 -10.98
N GLY A 6 21.01 5.46 -10.17
CA GLY A 6 20.52 5.50 -8.80
C GLY A 6 19.00 5.34 -8.82
N ASN A 7 18.53 4.11 -8.60
CA ASN A 7 17.13 3.86 -8.35
C ASN A 7 16.86 4.35 -6.92
N THR A 8 16.59 5.64 -6.78
CA THR A 8 16.11 6.22 -5.53
C THR A 8 14.80 5.54 -5.21
N VAL A 9 14.83 4.53 -4.35
CA VAL A 9 13.64 3.86 -3.82
C VAL A 9 12.90 4.88 -2.98
N GLU A 10 11.97 5.59 -3.62
CA GLU A 10 11.10 6.57 -2.98
C GLU A 10 10.04 5.83 -2.15
N SER A 11 9.78 6.34 -0.95
CA SER A 11 8.67 5.86 -0.11
C SER A 11 7.37 6.49 -0.62
N HIS A 12 6.41 5.64 -0.96
CA HIS A 12 5.08 6.04 -1.41
C HIS A 12 4.04 5.69 -0.36
N LYS A 13 3.20 6.66 -0.02
CA LYS A 13 2.04 6.48 0.85
C LYS A 13 0.76 6.46 0.01
N ILE A 14 -0.06 5.43 0.20
CA ILE A 14 -1.38 5.30 -0.40
C ILE A 14 -2.40 5.33 0.72
N CYS A 15 -3.38 6.22 0.61
CA CYS A 15 -4.55 6.26 1.49
C CYS A 15 -5.79 5.92 0.67
N MET A 16 -6.50 4.87 1.07
CA MET A 16 -7.75 4.46 0.42
C MET A 16 -8.89 4.49 1.43
N THR A 17 -9.97 5.16 1.07
CA THR A 17 -11.23 5.15 1.82
C THR A 17 -12.30 4.60 0.89
N LYS A 18 -12.91 3.47 1.25
CA LYS A 18 -13.98 2.85 0.46
C LYS A 18 -15.21 2.71 1.34
N GLU A 19 -16.35 3.15 0.81
CA GLU A 19 -17.63 3.11 1.53
C GLU A 19 -18.11 1.66 1.76
N ASN A 20 -17.85 0.81 0.77
CA ASN A 20 -18.04 -0.63 0.79
C ASN A 20 -16.73 -1.35 1.15
N MET A 21 -16.32 -1.24 2.41
CA MET A 21 -15.17 -1.99 2.94
C MET A 21 -15.46 -3.49 2.83
N LEU A 22 -14.45 -4.22 2.34
CA LEU A 22 -14.36 -5.66 2.50
C LEU A 22 -14.53 -5.98 4.00
N CYS A 23 -15.50 -6.84 4.36
CA CYS A 23 -15.79 -7.25 5.75
C CYS A 23 -14.49 -7.55 6.55
N HIS A 24 -14.49 -7.39 7.88
CA HIS A 24 -13.31 -7.57 8.75
C HIS A 24 -12.39 -8.72 8.32
N THR A 25 -12.96 -9.89 8.04
CA THR A 25 -12.23 -11.09 7.59
C THR A 25 -11.51 -10.88 6.25
N CYS A 26 -12.18 -10.27 5.27
CA CYS A 26 -11.61 -9.97 3.96
C CYS A 26 -10.48 -8.92 4.07
N MET A 27 -10.65 -7.90 4.93
CA MET A 27 -9.60 -6.91 5.18
C MET A 27 -8.35 -7.55 5.80
N LEU A 28 -8.52 -8.40 6.81
CA LEU A 28 -7.41 -9.12 7.44
C LEU A 28 -6.60 -9.93 6.43
N HIS A 29 -7.28 -10.56 5.47
CA HIS A 29 -6.62 -11.27 4.37
C HIS A 29 -5.81 -10.34 3.46
N VAL A 30 -6.34 -9.18 3.10
CA VAL A 30 -5.63 -8.18 2.29
C VAL A 30 -4.39 -7.69 3.03
N ILE A 31 -4.54 -7.28 4.29
CA ILE A 31 -3.43 -6.82 5.15
C ILE A 31 -2.35 -7.89 5.26
N ARG A 32 -2.74 -9.13 5.56
CA ARG A 32 -1.80 -10.25 5.68
C ARG A 32 -1.08 -10.54 4.36
N SER A 33 -1.75 -10.35 3.23
CA SER A 33 -1.13 -10.49 1.90
C SER A 33 -0.15 -9.36 1.63
N LEU A 34 -0.52 -8.11 1.93
CA LEU A 34 0.34 -6.94 1.78
C LEU A 34 1.56 -7.03 2.68
N SER A 35 1.40 -7.40 3.96
CA SER A 35 2.50 -7.54 4.91
C SER A 35 3.56 -8.57 4.48
N ARG A 36 3.20 -9.51 3.58
CA ARG A 36 4.15 -10.48 3.02
C ARG A 36 4.92 -9.94 1.81
N LEU A 37 4.54 -8.79 1.27
CA LEU A 37 5.20 -8.20 0.11
C LEU A 37 6.51 -7.52 0.51
N PRO A 38 7.64 -7.82 -0.17
CA PRO A 38 8.89 -7.12 0.05
C PRO A 38 8.74 -5.66 -0.42
N GLY A 39 8.97 -4.71 0.49
CA GLY A 39 8.90 -3.28 0.21
C GLY A 39 7.83 -2.51 0.98
N ILE A 40 6.91 -3.19 1.69
CA ILE A 40 5.98 -2.51 2.60
C ILE A 40 6.75 -2.08 3.85
N GLU A 41 6.69 -0.78 4.16
CA GLU A 41 7.31 -0.21 5.37
C GLU A 41 6.30 -0.07 6.50
N GLU A 42 5.08 0.37 6.18
CA GLU A 42 4.04 0.65 7.17
C GLU A 42 2.67 0.30 6.61
N LEU A 43 1.81 -0.25 7.46
CA LEU A 43 0.46 -0.63 7.10
C LEU A 43 -0.47 -0.28 8.27
N ASN A 44 -1.29 0.74 8.08
CA ASN A 44 -2.27 1.18 9.06
C ASN A 44 -3.68 0.97 8.52
N VAL A 45 -4.57 0.38 9.32
CA VAL A 45 -5.96 0.17 8.96
C VAL A 45 -6.87 0.71 10.05
N ASP A 46 -7.84 1.51 9.64
CA ASP A 46 -8.90 2.03 10.49
C ASP A 46 -10.22 1.47 9.99
N LEU A 47 -10.71 0.43 10.67
CA LEU A 47 -11.97 -0.24 10.33
C LEU A 47 -13.17 0.66 10.68
N ASP A 48 -13.06 1.46 11.74
CA ASP A 48 -14.07 2.43 12.17
C ASP A 48 -14.23 3.57 11.14
N ALA A 49 -13.11 4.20 10.78
CA ALA A 49 -13.07 5.28 9.78
C ALA A 49 -13.10 4.78 8.31
N LYS A 50 -13.20 3.47 8.12
CA LYS A 50 -13.17 2.81 6.80
C LYS A 50 -11.96 3.19 5.92
N LYS A 51 -10.80 3.38 6.53
CA LYS A 51 -9.58 3.89 5.90
C LYS A 51 -8.44 2.86 5.95
N ILE A 52 -7.70 2.75 4.87
CA ILE A 52 -6.46 1.97 4.79
C ILE A 52 -5.34 2.91 4.37
N GLU A 53 -4.21 2.85 5.07
CA GLU A 53 -3.02 3.61 4.77
C GLU A 53 -1.82 2.66 4.65
N ILE A 54 -1.12 2.73 3.52
CA ILE A 54 -0.05 1.82 3.15
C ILE A 54 1.16 2.65 2.74
N THR A 55 2.29 2.46 3.42
CA THR A 55 3.58 3.03 3.05
C THR A 55 4.47 1.92 2.50
N TYR A 56 5.00 2.10 1.30
CA TYR A 56 5.91 1.14 0.67
C TYR A 56 7.04 1.85 -0.09
N LYS A 57 8.21 1.22 -0.12
CA LYS A 57 9.36 1.61 -0.93
C LYS A 57 9.35 0.85 -2.24
N GLY A 58 9.24 1.55 -3.35
CA GLY A 58 9.24 0.89 -4.65
C GLY A 58 8.85 1.83 -5.79
N ARG A 59 8.63 1.25 -6.97
CA ARG A 59 8.12 2.04 -8.09
C ARG A 59 6.67 2.43 -7.84
N LYS A 60 6.35 3.68 -8.13
CA LYS A 60 5.01 4.27 -8.07
C LYS A 60 4.02 3.38 -8.82
N ILE A 61 3.05 2.80 -8.11
CA ILE A 61 1.99 1.99 -8.71
C ILE A 61 0.88 2.95 -9.17
N PRO A 62 0.49 2.98 -10.47
CA PRO A 62 -0.62 3.79 -10.92
C PRO A 62 -1.90 3.33 -10.21
N GLN A 63 -2.51 4.23 -9.44
CA GLN A 63 -3.80 3.99 -8.80
C GLN A 63 -4.88 4.11 -9.88
N GLU A 64 -5.37 2.98 -10.39
CA GLU A 64 -6.48 2.98 -11.33
C GLU A 64 -7.77 3.31 -10.57
N LYS A 65 -8.43 4.40 -10.99
CA LYS A 65 -9.77 4.76 -10.50
C LYS A 65 -10.77 3.86 -11.21
N TRP A 66 -11.35 2.92 -10.46
CA TRP A 66 -12.48 2.08 -10.88
C TRP A 66 -13.77 2.54 -10.23
#